data_AF-A0A7L4PL90-F1
#
_entry.id   AF-A0A7L4PL90-F1
#
_cell.length_a   1.000
_cell.length_b   1.000
_cell.length_c   1.000
_cell.angle_alpha   90.00
_cell.angle_beta   90.00
_cell.angle_gamma   90.00
#
_symmetry.space_group_name_H-M   'P 1'
#
loop_
_entity.id
_entity.type
_entity.pdbx_description
1 polymer ?
#
loop_
_entity_poly.entity_id
_entity_poly.type
_entity_poly.pdbx_seq_one_letter_code
_entity_poly.pdbx_strand_id
1 'polypeptide(L)'
;MDLDPALQVSGVKLNTSVIGFGEHQMMFNGSSPEDGRLFLSIYSIYDEALKSLDPSEVIGIFLGRELSAMEDSGDSITGNWTAVSAAGQNVTVFTLSTPNPRVTFSSYDMAMWPLDEDSYVMMASVMQKDATERVINTLTFV
;
A
#
# COMPACT_ATOMS: atom_id res chain seq x y z
N MET A 1 -2.93 12.14 -11.06
CA MET A 1 -2.96 10.67 -10.96
C MET A 1 -3.15 10.11 -12.37
N ASP A 2 -2.05 9.73 -13.01
CA ASP A 2 -2.07 9.03 -14.31
C ASP A 2 -1.84 7.56 -14.02
N LEU A 3 -2.93 6.83 -13.76
CA LEU A 3 -2.89 5.39 -13.58
C LEU A 3 -2.99 4.70 -14.92
N ASP A 4 -2.47 3.47 -14.99
CA ASP A 4 -2.68 2.59 -16.13
C ASP A 4 -4.18 2.59 -16.52
N PRO A 5 -4.54 2.86 -17.79
CA PRO A 5 -5.93 2.90 -18.23
C PRO A 5 -6.69 1.57 -18.00
N ALA A 6 -5.99 0.49 -17.69
CA ALA A 6 -6.57 -0.79 -17.28
C ALA A 6 -7.16 -0.79 -15.85
N LEU A 7 -6.89 0.22 -15.02
CA LEU A 7 -7.30 0.28 -13.61
C LEU A 7 -8.58 1.10 -13.41
N GLN A 8 -9.64 0.43 -12.93
CA GLN A 8 -10.90 1.09 -12.58
C GLN A 8 -11.03 1.28 -11.06
N VAL A 9 -11.24 2.52 -10.62
CA VAL A 9 -11.57 2.84 -9.21
C VAL A 9 -12.93 2.26 -8.88
N SER A 10 -12.99 1.40 -7.87
CA SER A 10 -14.21 0.67 -7.49
C SER A 10 -14.76 1.03 -6.10
N GLY A 11 -14.06 1.88 -5.34
CA GLY A 11 -14.56 2.42 -4.08
C GLY A 11 -13.61 3.45 -3.49
N VAL A 12 -14.19 4.46 -2.83
CA VAL A 12 -13.46 5.43 -1.99
C VAL A 12 -14.10 5.40 -0.61
N LYS A 13 -13.31 5.13 0.44
CA LYS A 13 -13.76 5.24 1.84
C LYS A 13 -12.91 6.27 2.56
N LEU A 14 -13.59 7.25 3.17
CA LEU A 14 -12.99 8.24 4.05
C LEU A 14 -13.18 7.79 5.48
N ASN A 15 -12.08 7.65 6.22
CA ASN A 15 -12.14 7.45 7.66
C ASN A 15 -11.43 8.59 8.38
N THR A 16 -12.20 9.42 9.09
CA THR A 16 -11.71 10.49 9.96
C THR A 16 -11.78 10.09 11.44
N SER A 17 -12.11 8.83 11.76
CA SER A 17 -12.31 8.37 13.14
C SER A 17 -11.04 7.85 13.82
N VAL A 18 -9.86 7.98 13.20
CA VAL A 18 -8.60 7.58 13.82
C VAL A 18 -7.90 8.82 14.36
N ILE A 19 -7.59 8.82 15.65
CA ILE A 19 -6.91 9.95 16.29
C ILE A 19 -5.55 10.15 15.59
N GLY A 20 -5.41 11.30 14.92
CA GLY A 20 -4.12 11.79 14.43
C GLY A 20 -3.81 11.62 12.94
N PHE A 21 -4.67 10.93 12.18
CA PHE A 21 -4.56 10.86 10.72
C PHE A 21 -5.91 10.64 10.03
N GLY A 22 -5.98 10.97 8.75
CA GLY A 22 -7.11 10.68 7.86
C GLY A 22 -6.74 9.57 6.90
N GLU A 23 -7.67 8.69 6.57
CA GLU A 23 -7.43 7.57 5.63
C GLU A 23 -8.36 7.67 4.42
N HIS A 24 -7.78 7.57 3.22
CA HIS A 24 -8.47 7.42 1.95
C HIS A 24 -8.16 6.05 1.36
N GLN A 25 -9.15 5.16 1.33
CA GLN A 25 -8.97 3.83 0.74
C GLN A 25 -9.47 3.82 -0.70
N MET A 26 -8.69 3.25 -1.61
CA MET A 26 -8.99 3.08 -3.02
C MET A 26 -8.76 1.63 -3.43
N MET A 27 -9.69 1.06 -4.20
CA MET A 27 -9.53 -0.28 -4.79
C MET A 27 -9.55 -0.15 -6.32
N PHE A 28 -8.51 -0.70 -6.95
CA PHE A 28 -8.39 -0.81 -8.39
C PHE A 28 -8.48 -2.27 -8.79
N ASN A 29 -9.40 -2.56 -9.72
CA ASN A 29 -9.46 -3.87 -10.36
C ASN A 29 -8.77 -3.79 -11.71
N GLY A 30 -8.00 -4.83 -12.05
CA GLY A 30 -7.53 -5.02 -13.41
C GLY A 30 -8.70 -5.26 -14.37
N SER A 31 -8.43 -5.16 -15.67
CA SER A 31 -9.46 -5.25 -16.70
C SER A 31 -9.99 -6.69 -16.86
N SER A 32 -9.23 -7.68 -16.39
CA SER A 32 -9.67 -9.05 -16.22
C SER A 32 -9.19 -9.65 -14.88
N PRO A 33 -9.78 -10.77 -14.40
CA PRO A 33 -9.39 -11.38 -13.12
C PRO A 33 -7.90 -11.75 -13.02
N GLU A 34 -7.28 -12.10 -14.14
CA GLU A 34 -5.85 -12.42 -14.25
C GLU A 34 -4.92 -11.21 -14.12
N ASP A 35 -5.41 -9.99 -14.34
CA ASP A 35 -4.65 -8.75 -14.14
C ASP A 35 -4.48 -8.41 -12.65
N GLY A 36 -5.27 -9.05 -11.79
CA GLY A 36 -5.22 -8.87 -10.34
C GLY A 36 -5.97 -7.63 -9.86
N ARG A 37 -5.67 -7.24 -8.61
CA ARG A 37 -6.32 -6.15 -7.86
C ARG A 37 -5.28 -5.43 -7.03
N LEU A 38 -5.51 -4.15 -6.81
CA LEU A 38 -4.66 -3.26 -6.06
C LEU A 38 -5.51 -2.50 -5.06
N PHE A 39 -5.06 -2.48 -3.81
CA PHE A 39 -5.65 -1.71 -2.72
C PHE A 39 -4.63 -0.66 -2.31
N LEU A 40 -5.04 0.60 -2.29
CA LEU A 40 -4.24 1.71 -1.79
C LEU A 40 -4.96 2.35 -0.61
N SER A 41 -4.27 2.54 0.50
CA SER A 41 -4.71 3.39 1.60
C SER A 41 -3.76 4.58 1.68
N ILE A 42 -4.27 5.78 1.45
CA ILE A 42 -3.53 7.02 1.65
C ILE A 42 -3.82 7.55 3.06
N TYR A 43 -2.77 7.69 3.85
CA TYR A 43 -2.78 8.24 5.19
C TYR A 43 -2.27 9.67 5.15
N SER A 44 -3.09 10.63 5.57
CA SER A 44 -2.68 12.02 5.78
C SER A 44 -2.58 12.28 7.28
N ILE A 45 -1.36 12.48 7.76
CA ILE A 45 -1.06 12.68 9.18
C ILE A 45 -1.31 14.16 9.54
N TYR A 46 -2.06 14.39 10.62
CA TYR A 46 -2.29 15.73 11.16
C TYR A 46 -1.91 15.85 12.65
N ASP A 47 -1.51 14.76 13.29
CA ASP A 47 -0.95 14.77 14.64
C ASP A 47 0.50 15.29 14.64
N GLU A 48 0.75 16.36 15.38
CA GLU A 48 2.07 17.00 15.45
C GLU A 48 3.16 16.09 16.02
N ALA A 49 2.82 15.16 16.92
CA ALA A 49 3.82 14.23 17.44
C ALA A 49 4.24 13.23 16.36
N LEU A 50 3.28 12.70 15.59
CA LEU A 50 3.58 11.83 14.45
C LEU A 50 4.34 12.57 13.33
N LYS A 51 3.99 13.83 13.03
CA LYS A 51 4.72 14.65 12.05
C LYS A 51 6.16 14.94 12.45
N SER A 52 6.44 14.96 13.74
CA SER A 52 7.80 15.21 14.25
C SER A 52 8.74 14.01 14.12
N LEU A 53 8.22 12.82 13.78
CA LEU A 53 9.00 11.61 13.59
C LEU A 53 9.68 11.59 12.22
N ASP A 54 10.77 10.83 12.10
CA ASP A 54 11.33 10.56 10.78
C ASP A 54 10.34 9.71 9.95
N PRO A 55 10.18 9.96 8.63
CA PRO A 55 9.26 9.19 7.79
C PRO A 55 9.47 7.67 7.87
N SER A 56 10.71 7.21 8.09
CA SER A 56 11.00 5.79 8.26
C SER A 56 10.43 5.21 9.57
N GLU A 57 10.37 6.00 10.64
CA GLU A 57 9.75 5.59 11.91
C GLU A 57 8.24 5.49 11.77
N VAL A 58 7.62 6.46 11.08
CA VAL A 58 6.20 6.44 10.74
C VAL A 58 5.86 5.17 9.97
N ILE A 59 6.59 4.90 8.88
CA ILE A 59 6.42 3.69 8.08
C ILE A 59 6.61 2.44 8.94
N GLY A 60 7.64 2.39 9.78
CA GLY A 60 7.89 1.25 10.68
C GLY A 60 6.72 0.96 11.62
N ILE A 61 6.09 2.00 12.17
CA ILE A 61 4.91 1.86 13.05
C ILE A 61 3.71 1.32 12.28
N PHE A 62 3.35 1.94 11.15
CA PHE A 62 2.15 1.59 10.41
C PHE A 62 2.29 0.24 9.68
N LEU A 63 3.37 0.07 8.91
CA LEU A 63 3.62 -1.17 8.19
C LEU A 63 3.88 -2.33 9.16
N GLY A 64 4.61 -2.09 10.25
CA GLY A 64 4.84 -3.11 11.27
C GLY A 64 3.54 -3.60 11.90
N ARG A 65 2.63 -2.68 12.25
CA ARG A 65 1.29 -3.03 12.75
C ARG A 65 0.49 -3.85 11.75
N GLU A 66 0.49 -3.46 10.48
CA GLU A 66 -0.28 -4.17 9.46
C GLU A 66 0.30 -5.57 9.22
N LEU A 67 1.62 -5.70 9.10
CA LEU A 67 2.28 -7.00 8.97
C LEU A 67 1.96 -7.91 10.16
N SER A 68 2.00 -7.40 11.39
CA SER A 68 1.60 -8.19 12.57
C SER A 68 0.12 -8.62 12.51
N ALA A 69 -0.79 -7.76 12.04
CA ALA A 69 -2.20 -8.13 11.87
C ALA A 69 -2.41 -9.21 10.80
N MET A 70 -1.60 -9.19 9.74
CA MET A 70 -1.61 -10.23 8.70
C MET A 70 -1.07 -11.55 9.25
N GLU A 71 0.03 -11.51 10.02
CA GLU A 71 0.57 -12.69 10.72
C GLU A 71 -0.46 -13.32 11.67
N ASP A 72 -1.16 -12.50 12.46
CA ASP A 72 -2.25 -12.95 13.35
C ASP A 72 -3.42 -13.59 12.57
N SER A 73 -3.61 -13.18 11.31
CA SER A 73 -4.60 -13.74 10.39
C SER A 73 -4.13 -15.01 9.67
N GLY A 74 -2.89 -15.44 9.91
CA GLY A 74 -2.27 -16.64 9.35
C GLY A 74 -1.46 -16.40 8.08
N ASP A 75 -1.26 -15.14 7.67
CA ASP A 75 -0.39 -14.81 6.56
C ASP A 75 1.08 -14.93 6.96
N SER A 76 1.97 -15.08 5.97
CA SER A 76 3.41 -15.20 6.23
C SER A 76 4.24 -14.48 5.17
N ILE A 77 5.29 -13.79 5.58
CA ILE A 77 6.25 -13.19 4.66
C ILE A 77 7.08 -14.30 4.00
N THR A 78 7.03 -14.36 2.67
CA THR A 78 7.73 -15.37 1.86
C THR A 78 8.89 -14.80 1.06
N GLY A 79 8.98 -13.48 0.96
CA GLY A 79 10.08 -12.78 0.29
C GLY A 79 9.95 -11.28 0.39
N ASN A 80 10.93 -10.58 -0.17
CA ASN A 80 10.86 -9.14 -0.36
C ASN A 80 11.61 -8.74 -1.65
N TRP A 81 11.31 -7.56 -2.12
CA TRP A 81 11.99 -6.90 -3.23
C TRP A 81 11.92 -5.39 -3.06
N THR A 82 12.65 -4.64 -3.89
CA THR A 82 12.72 -3.18 -3.81
C THR A 82 12.26 -2.52 -5.10
N ALA A 83 11.52 -1.42 -4.99
CA ALA A 83 11.20 -0.49 -6.06
C ALA A 83 11.71 0.92 -5.72
N VAL A 84 11.59 1.86 -6.67
CA VAL A 84 11.97 3.26 -6.46
C VAL A 84 10.74 4.14 -6.65
N SER A 85 10.32 4.87 -5.62
CA SER A 85 9.16 5.76 -5.70
C SER A 85 9.35 6.89 -6.72
N ALA A 86 8.27 7.57 -7.09
CA ALA A 86 8.32 8.76 -7.94
C ALA A 86 9.24 9.88 -7.37
N ALA A 87 9.44 9.92 -6.05
CA ALA A 87 10.35 10.84 -5.37
C ALA A 87 11.81 10.35 -5.32
N GLY A 88 12.12 9.19 -5.89
CA GLY A 88 13.47 8.61 -5.92
C GLY A 88 13.85 7.81 -4.65
N GLN A 89 12.88 7.47 -3.79
CA GLN A 89 13.14 6.74 -2.56
C GLN A 89 13.04 5.23 -2.77
N ASN A 90 13.89 4.45 -2.11
CA ASN A 90 13.77 2.99 -2.12
C ASN A 90 12.56 2.55 -1.29
N VAL A 91 11.67 1.78 -1.91
CA VAL A 91 10.48 1.20 -1.28
C VAL A 91 10.71 -0.29 -1.13
N THR A 92 10.61 -0.80 0.10
CA THR A 92 10.65 -2.25 0.37
C THR A 92 9.25 -2.82 0.20
N VAL A 93 9.13 -3.83 -0.65
CA VAL A 93 7.90 -4.56 -0.90
C VAL A 93 8.03 -5.96 -0.30
N PHE A 94 7.11 -6.32 0.58
CA PHE A 94 7.02 -7.63 1.19
C PHE A 94 6.05 -8.49 0.39
N THR A 95 6.47 -9.70 0.02
CA THR A 95 5.58 -10.69 -0.59
C THR A 95 5.04 -11.59 0.51
N LEU A 96 3.74 -11.56 0.72
CA LEU A 96 3.04 -12.38 1.70
C LEU A 96 2.34 -13.54 1.01
N SER A 97 2.33 -14.70 1.67
CA SER A 97 1.41 -15.79 1.35
C SER A 97 0.28 -15.81 2.36
N THR A 98 -0.94 -16.13 1.90
CA THR A 98 -2.15 -16.14 2.72
C THR A 98 -2.91 -17.45 2.56
N PRO A 99 -3.42 -18.03 3.67
CA PRO A 99 -4.32 -19.18 3.62
C PRO A 99 -5.75 -18.77 3.22
N ASN A 100 -6.03 -17.47 3.08
CA ASN A 100 -7.37 -16.98 2.80
C ASN A 100 -7.80 -17.31 1.35
N PRO A 101 -8.82 -18.15 1.14
CA PRO A 101 -9.23 -18.59 -0.19
C PRO A 101 -9.86 -17.47 -1.03
N ARG A 102 -10.09 -16.28 -0.46
CA ARG A 102 -10.60 -15.11 -1.18
C ARG A 102 -9.51 -14.36 -1.95
N VAL A 103 -8.24 -14.66 -1.69
CA VAL A 103 -7.09 -14.11 -2.41
C VAL A 103 -6.72 -15.09 -3.53
N THR A 104 -7.08 -14.73 -4.76
CA THR A 104 -7.05 -15.60 -5.95
C THR A 104 -5.72 -16.30 -6.21
N PHE A 105 -4.60 -15.71 -5.78
CA PHE A 105 -3.25 -16.22 -6.04
C PHE A 105 -2.53 -16.76 -4.80
N SER A 106 -3.21 -16.82 -3.64
CA SER A 106 -2.62 -17.21 -2.35
C SER A 106 -1.37 -16.42 -1.93
N SER A 107 -1.06 -15.34 -2.64
CA SER A 107 0.03 -14.42 -2.36
C SER A 107 -0.33 -13.01 -2.83
N TYR A 108 0.27 -12.01 -2.17
CA TYR A 108 0.14 -10.60 -2.51
C TYR A 108 1.36 -9.83 -2.02
N ASP A 109 1.61 -8.69 -2.66
CA ASP A 109 2.66 -7.75 -2.27
C ASP A 109 2.10 -6.67 -1.35
N MET A 110 2.83 -6.31 -0.31
CA MET A 110 2.51 -5.18 0.59
C MET A 110 3.69 -4.23 0.69
N ALA A 111 3.43 -2.93 0.61
CA ALA A 111 4.45 -1.90 0.78
C ALA A 111 3.85 -0.63 1.38
N MET A 112 4.70 0.19 2.01
CA MET A 112 4.34 1.54 2.44
C MET A 112 5.48 2.50 2.14
N TRP A 113 5.14 3.69 1.65
CA TRP A 113 6.12 4.75 1.35
C TRP A 113 5.48 6.15 1.47
N PRO A 114 6.28 7.20 1.64
CA PRO A 114 5.76 8.56 1.70
C PRO A 114 5.42 9.04 0.28
N LEU A 115 4.31 9.77 0.17
CA LEU A 115 3.91 10.49 -1.03
C LEU A 115 4.35 11.96 -0.98
N ASP A 116 4.32 12.55 0.21
CA ASP A 116 4.84 13.89 0.54
C ASP A 116 5.32 13.93 2.00
N GLU A 117 5.43 15.12 2.61
CA GLU A 117 5.90 15.30 3.99
C GLU A 117 4.94 14.68 5.04
N ASP A 118 3.63 14.78 4.81
CA ASP A 118 2.59 14.40 5.77
C ASP A 118 1.72 13.22 5.29
N SER A 119 1.89 12.81 4.04
CA SER A 119 1.06 11.80 3.37
C SER A 119 1.86 10.56 3.03
N TYR A 120 1.28 9.40 3.34
CA TYR A 120 1.86 8.09 3.10
C TYR A 120 0.86 7.24 2.35
N VAL A 121 1.35 6.30 1.55
CA VAL A 121 0.51 5.28 0.92
C VAL A 121 0.93 3.92 1.42
N MET A 122 -0.05 3.13 1.83
CA MET A 122 0.08 1.69 1.99
C MET A 122 -0.60 1.01 0.81
N MET A 123 0.05 0.01 0.27
CA MET A 123 -0.39 -0.75 -0.87
C MET A 123 -0.48 -2.22 -0.51
N ALA A 124 -1.56 -2.88 -0.94
CA ALA A 124 -1.63 -4.32 -1.08
C ALA A 124 -1.99 -4.68 -2.52
N SER A 125 -1.19 -5.51 -3.19
CA SER A 125 -1.33 -5.82 -4.62
C SER A 125 -1.31 -7.32 -4.87
N VAL A 126 -2.29 -7.83 -5.60
CA VAL A 126 -2.25 -9.18 -6.20
C VAL A 126 -1.93 -9.13 -7.69
N MET A 127 -1.45 -7.98 -8.18
CA MET A 127 -1.02 -7.82 -9.57
C MET A 127 0.35 -8.45 -9.79
N GLN A 128 0.74 -8.58 -11.06
CA GLN A 128 2.10 -8.98 -11.41
C GLN A 128 3.12 -7.93 -10.92
N LYS A 129 4.32 -8.39 -10.57
CA LYS A 129 5.40 -7.54 -10.04
C LYS A 129 5.63 -6.27 -10.87
N ASP A 130 5.71 -6.38 -12.20
CA ASP A 130 5.96 -5.23 -13.08
C ASP A 130 4.87 -4.15 -13.00
N ALA A 131 3.61 -4.57 -12.81
CA ALA A 131 2.49 -3.65 -12.63
C ALA A 131 2.53 -2.99 -11.24
N THR A 132 2.79 -3.79 -10.19
CA THR A 132 3.00 -3.31 -8.82
C THR A 132 4.15 -2.29 -8.76
N GLU A 133 5.29 -2.60 -9.39
CA GLU A 133 6.45 -1.72 -9.48
C GLU A 133 6.11 -0.42 -10.23
N ARG A 134 5.39 -0.51 -11.35
CA ARG A 134 4.96 0.69 -12.09
C ARG A 134 4.13 1.62 -11.21
N VAL A 135 3.20 1.09 -10.41
CA VAL A 135 2.39 1.90 -9.48
C VAL A 135 3.28 2.62 -8.47
N ILE A 136 4.24 1.92 -7.86
CA ILE A 136 5.18 2.55 -6.91
C ILE A 136 5.98 3.67 -7.59
N ASN A 137 6.46 3.41 -8.81
CA ASN A 137 7.33 4.32 -9.54
C ASN A 137 6.60 5.58 -10.04
N THR A 138 5.29 5.53 -10.22
CA THR A 138 4.51 6.63 -10.82
C THR A 138 3.54 7.33 -9.87
N LEU A 139 3.17 6.70 -8.75
CA LEU A 139 2.19 7.28 -7.85
C LEU A 139 2.73 8.55 -7.18
N THR A 140 2.04 9.65 -7.41
CA THR A 140 2.32 10.98 -6.84
C THR A 140 1.06 11.59 -6.24
N PHE A 141 1.25 12.49 -5.29
CA PHE A 141 0.20 13.36 -4.74
C PHE A 141 0.36 14.76 -5.36
N VAL A 142 -0.75 15.41 -5.75
CA VAL A 142 -0.77 16.73 -6.42
C VAL A 142 -1.74 17.65 -5.70
#